data_AF-A0A1M6MX22-F1
#
_entry.id   AF-A0A1M6MX22-F1
#
_cell.length_a   1.000
_cell.length_b   1.000
_cell.length_c   1.000
_cell.angle_alpha   90.00
_cell.angle_beta   90.00
_cell.angle_gamma   90.00
#
_symmetry.space_group_name_H-M   'P 1'
#
loop_
_entity.id
_entity.type
_entity.pdbx_description
1 polymer ?
#
loop_
_entity_poly.entity_id
_entity_poly.type
_entity_poly.pdbx_seq_one_letter_code
_entity_poly.pdbx_strand_id
1 'polypeptide(L)'
;MIAVPILVIATAVAILWSAFKYQTTYVALIDSLPPQFQDGVSSKFAFPEYVLRSSTPLVLQAEYVKSQIGFCSATLGVSLLCFIFEKIVIGLIVLAMFFWFTALTIKSWKKYQANCNRRTAADDKEQQA
;
A
#
# COMPACT_ATOMS: atom_id res chain seq x y z
N MET A 1 5.70 -6.54 -31.41
CA MET A 1 4.32 -6.50 -30.86
C MET A 1 4.09 -7.40 -29.64
N ILE A 2 5.09 -8.08 -29.06
CA ILE A 2 4.90 -8.95 -27.89
C ILE A 2 4.88 -8.18 -26.55
N ALA A 3 5.46 -6.98 -26.51
CA ALA A 3 5.56 -6.20 -25.26
C ALA A 3 4.21 -5.69 -24.72
N VAL A 4 3.25 -5.37 -25.60
CA VAL A 4 1.92 -4.86 -25.21
C VAL A 4 1.13 -5.89 -24.40
N PRO A 5 0.94 -7.15 -24.86
CA PRO A 5 0.22 -8.14 -24.06
C PRO A 5 0.92 -8.48 -22.74
N ILE A 6 2.27 -8.49 -22.72
CA ILE A 6 3.03 -8.66 -21.46
C ILE A 6 2.71 -7.56 -20.47
N LEU A 7 2.71 -6.29 -20.93
CA LEU A 7 2.38 -5.15 -20.08
C LEU A 7 0.95 -5.21 -19.55
N VAL A 8 -0.02 -5.60 -20.40
CA VAL A 8 -1.41 -5.79 -19.98
C VAL A 8 -1.51 -6.85 -18.88
N ILE A 9 -0.89 -8.01 -19.08
CA ILE A 9 -0.91 -9.11 -18.10
C ILE A 9 -0.23 -8.69 -16.80
N ALA A 10 0.96 -8.10 -16.87
CA ALA A 10 1.70 -7.65 -15.70
C ALA A 10 0.91 -6.60 -14.90
N THR A 11 0.25 -5.66 -15.60
CA THR A 11 -0.60 -4.64 -14.97
C THR A 11 -1.81 -5.27 -14.29
N ALA A 12 -2.50 -6.21 -14.94
CA ALA A 12 -3.64 -6.90 -14.36
C ALA A 12 -3.25 -7.72 -13.11
N VAL A 13 -2.13 -8.44 -13.17
CA VAL A 13 -1.59 -9.18 -12.01
C VAL A 13 -1.25 -8.22 -10.88
N ALA A 14 -0.61 -7.08 -11.17
CA ALA A 14 -0.29 -6.08 -10.15
C ALA A 14 -1.55 -5.51 -9.47
N ILE A 15 -2.61 -5.23 -10.24
CA ILE A 15 -3.91 -4.76 -9.70
C ILE A 15 -4.51 -5.81 -8.78
N LEU A 16 -4.65 -7.06 -9.26
CA LEU A 16 -5.29 -8.14 -8.51
C LEU A 16 -4.51 -8.47 -7.24
N TRP A 17 -3.19 -8.60 -7.34
CA TRP A 17 -2.31 -8.86 -6.20
C TRP A 17 -2.42 -7.74 -5.15
N SER A 18 -2.36 -6.49 -5.60
CA SER A 18 -2.44 -5.33 -4.74
C SER A 18 -3.79 -5.24 -4.02
N ALA A 19 -4.89 -5.41 -4.76
CA ALA A 19 -6.24 -5.39 -4.22
C ALA A 19 -6.46 -6.53 -3.21
N PHE A 20 -5.99 -7.74 -3.52
CA PHE A 20 -6.08 -8.88 -2.61
C PHE A 20 -5.35 -8.60 -1.30
N LYS A 21 -4.09 -8.13 -1.37
CA LYS A 21 -3.30 -7.79 -0.18
C LYS A 21 -3.88 -6.64 0.64
N TYR A 22 -4.42 -5.63 -0.03
CA TYR A 22 -5.12 -4.53 0.64
C TYR A 22 -6.34 -5.06 1.40
N GLN A 23 -7.18 -5.88 0.74
CA GLN A 23 -8.41 -6.38 1.32
C GLN A 23 -8.16 -7.33 2.49
N THR A 24 -7.19 -8.25 2.38
CA THR A 24 -6.86 -9.16 3.48
C THR A 24 -6.33 -8.38 4.69
N THR A 25 -5.52 -7.35 4.45
CA THR A 25 -5.02 -6.47 5.51
C THR A 25 -6.15 -5.66 6.14
N TYR A 26 -7.07 -5.15 5.32
CA TYR A 26 -8.25 -4.40 5.77
C TYR A 26 -9.14 -5.22 6.68
N VAL A 27 -9.53 -6.42 6.25
CA VAL A 27 -10.39 -7.32 7.03
C VAL A 27 -9.69 -7.71 8.34
N ALA A 28 -8.43 -8.14 8.28
CA ALA A 28 -7.68 -8.51 9.48
C ALA A 28 -7.55 -7.36 10.49
N LEU A 29 -7.47 -6.11 10.01
CA LEU A 29 -7.41 -4.94 10.89
C LEU A 29 -8.79 -4.60 11.49
N ILE A 30 -9.85 -4.58 10.67
CA ILE A 30 -11.20 -4.25 11.10
C ILE A 30 -11.76 -5.29 12.07
N ASP A 31 -11.50 -6.58 11.83
CA ASP A 31 -11.92 -7.66 12.73
C ASP A 31 -11.26 -7.57 14.12
N SER A 32 -10.08 -6.95 14.20
CA SER A 32 -9.37 -6.72 15.47
C SER A 32 -9.88 -5.48 16.23
N LEU A 33 -10.69 -4.63 15.59
CA LEU A 33 -11.11 -3.34 16.10
C LEU A 33 -12.51 -3.41 16.75
N PRO A 34 -12.71 -2.78 17.92
CA PRO A 34 -14.04 -2.56 18.47
C PRO A 34 -14.94 -1.81 17.48
N PRO A 35 -16.26 -2.07 17.45
CA PRO A 35 -17.19 -1.48 16.47
C PRO A 35 -17.12 0.05 16.34
N GLN A 36 -16.88 0.75 17.46
CA GLN A 36 -16.73 2.21 17.52
C GLN A 36 -15.51 2.79 16.78
N PHE A 37 -14.57 1.95 16.35
CA PHE A 37 -13.38 2.35 15.59
C PHE A 37 -13.40 1.85 14.13
N GLN A 38 -14.51 1.23 13.70
CA GLN A 38 -14.68 0.74 12.33
C GLN A 38 -15.14 1.85 11.36
N ASP A 39 -15.47 3.03 11.87
CA ASP A 39 -15.87 4.17 11.06
C ASP A 39 -14.69 4.72 10.24
N GLY A 40 -14.65 4.34 8.95
CA GLY A 40 -13.63 4.78 7.99
C GLY A 40 -13.65 6.29 7.65
N VAL A 41 -14.57 7.06 8.23
CA VAL A 41 -14.77 8.49 7.96
C VAL A 41 -13.91 9.37 8.87
N SER A 42 -13.57 8.88 10.07
CA SER A 42 -12.71 9.64 10.99
C SER A 42 -11.25 9.54 10.54
N SER A 43 -10.66 10.67 10.14
CA SER A 43 -9.29 10.72 9.58
C SER A 43 -8.23 10.06 10.46
N LYS A 44 -8.42 9.98 11.78
CA LYS A 44 -7.51 9.30 12.73
C LYS A 44 -7.68 7.77 12.77
N PHE A 45 -8.86 7.26 12.39
CA PHE A 45 -9.19 5.83 12.31
C PHE A 45 -9.27 5.34 10.86
N ALA A 46 -9.00 6.21 9.89
CA ALA A 46 -8.87 5.83 8.50
C ALA A 46 -7.83 4.72 8.38
N PHE A 47 -8.22 3.64 7.69
CA PHE A 47 -7.41 2.43 7.53
C PHE A 47 -5.93 2.72 7.18
N PRO A 48 -5.60 3.61 6.21
CA PRO A 48 -4.22 3.91 5.85
C PRO A 48 -3.34 4.44 6.99
N GLU A 49 -3.94 5.16 7.93
CA GLU A 49 -3.23 5.77 9.06
C GLU A 49 -3.18 4.81 10.25
N TYR A 50 -4.28 4.10 10.49
CA TYR A 50 -4.39 3.16 11.62
C TYR A 50 -3.53 1.91 11.42
N VAL A 51 -3.45 1.38 10.19
CA VAL A 51 -2.63 0.19 9.90
C VAL A 51 -1.15 0.43 10.20
N LEU A 52 -0.65 1.66 10.01
CA LEU A 52 0.74 2.05 10.26
C LEU A 52 1.04 2.47 11.70
N ARG A 53 0.06 2.36 12.60
CA ARG A 53 0.23 2.72 14.01
C ARG A 53 1.14 1.71 14.71
N SER A 54 1.94 2.17 15.68
CA SER A 54 2.88 1.31 16.41
C SER A 54 2.20 0.18 17.20
N SER A 55 0.90 0.32 17.49
CA SER A 55 0.08 -0.72 18.14
C SER A 55 -0.30 -1.87 17.22
N THR A 56 -0.20 -1.69 15.91
CA THR A 56 -0.62 -2.67 14.91
C THR A 56 0.51 -3.68 14.65
N PRO A 57 0.23 -4.98 14.48
CA PRO A 57 1.27 -5.99 14.21
C PRO A 57 2.14 -5.63 12.99
N LEU A 58 3.47 -5.78 13.13
CA LEU A 58 4.45 -5.47 12.07
C LEU A 58 4.20 -6.26 10.78
N VAL A 59 3.74 -7.51 10.90
CA VAL A 59 3.40 -8.35 9.74
C VAL A 59 2.29 -7.69 8.89
N LEU A 60 1.27 -7.13 9.55
CA LEU A 60 0.16 -6.46 8.88
C LEU A 60 0.60 -5.14 8.24
N GLN A 61 1.49 -4.40 8.90
CA GLN A 61 2.12 -3.20 8.33
C GLN A 61 2.93 -3.54 7.08
N ALA A 62 3.71 -4.62 7.10
CA ALA A 62 4.50 -5.05 5.96
C ALA A 62 3.63 -5.43 4.76
N GLU A 63 2.54 -6.18 4.99
CA GLU A 63 1.58 -6.55 3.94
C GLU A 63 0.86 -5.33 3.34
N TYR A 64 0.52 -4.35 4.19
CA TYR A 64 -0.01 -3.07 3.72
C TYR A 64 0.96 -2.34 2.80
N VAL A 65 2.23 -2.18 3.19
CA VAL A 65 3.20 -1.46 2.35
C VAL A 65 3.49 -2.24 1.05
N LYS A 66 3.52 -3.58 1.09
CA LYS A 66 3.60 -4.40 -0.14
C LYS A 66 2.41 -4.15 -1.08
N SER A 67 1.19 -4.02 -0.54
CA SER A 67 0.02 -3.66 -1.36
C SER A 67 0.22 -2.30 -2.02
N GLN A 68 0.73 -1.30 -1.30
CA GLN A 68 0.97 0.03 -1.88
C GLN A 68 2.01 0.01 -3.00
N ILE A 69 3.06 -0.79 -2.89
CA ILE A 69 4.04 -1.01 -3.97
C ILE A 69 3.35 -1.62 -5.20
N GLY A 70 2.49 -2.62 -4.99
CA GLY A 70 1.67 -3.20 -6.06
C GLY A 70 0.79 -2.16 -6.77
N PHE A 71 0.13 -1.28 -6.01
CA PHE A 71 -0.65 -0.17 -6.57
C PHE A 71 0.19 0.81 -7.38
N CYS A 72 1.42 1.13 -6.94
CA CYS A 72 2.32 1.99 -7.71
C CYS A 72 2.65 1.35 -9.06
N SER A 73 3.05 0.07 -9.06
CA SER A 73 3.34 -0.67 -10.30
C SER A 73 2.12 -0.77 -11.22
N ALA A 74 0.93 -1.01 -10.67
CA ALA A 74 -0.32 -1.03 -11.41
C ALA A 74 -0.63 0.32 -12.07
N THR A 75 -0.51 1.42 -11.31
CA THR A 75 -0.80 2.77 -11.80
C THR A 75 0.16 3.18 -12.91
N LEU A 76 1.44 2.83 -12.78
CA LEU A 76 2.43 3.02 -13.84
C LEU A 76 2.10 2.20 -15.08
N GLY A 77 1.73 0.93 -14.92
CA GLY A 77 1.32 0.06 -16.02
C GLY A 77 0.11 0.61 -16.78
N VAL A 78 -0.91 1.08 -16.07
CA VAL A 78 -2.09 1.73 -16.67
C VAL A 78 -1.70 3.00 -17.43
N SER A 79 -0.85 3.85 -16.85
CA SER A 79 -0.38 5.07 -17.53
C SER A 79 0.34 4.75 -18.84
N LEU A 80 1.24 3.76 -18.83
CA LEU A 80 1.96 3.30 -20.02
C LEU A 80 1.00 2.73 -21.08
N LEU A 81 0.01 1.93 -20.68
CA LEU A 81 -1.02 1.42 -21.59
C LEU A 81 -1.82 2.57 -22.21
N CYS A 82 -2.19 3.59 -21.43
CA CYS A 82 -2.88 4.76 -21.96
C CYS A 82 -2.04 5.49 -23.02
N PHE A 83 -0.73 5.62 -22.84
CA PHE A 83 0.15 6.21 -23.88
C PHE A 83 0.24 5.33 -25.13
N ILE A 84 0.31 4.01 -24.98
CA ILE A 84 0.34 3.07 -26.12
C ILE A 84 -0.96 3.13 -26.94
N PHE A 85 -2.11 3.29 -26.28
CA PHE A 85 -3.42 3.43 -26.92
C PHE A 85 -3.79 4.88 -27.28
N GLU A 86 -2.79 5.78 -27.36
CA GLU A 86 -2.93 7.18 -27.76
C GLU A 86 -3.89 8.02 -26.88
N LYS A 87 -4.18 7.55 -25.65
CA LYS A 87 -4.98 8.25 -24.64
C LYS A 87 -4.10 9.15 -23.77
N ILE A 88 -3.43 10.13 -24.40
CA ILE A 88 -2.39 10.95 -23.77
C ILE A 88 -2.86 11.67 -22.51
N VAL A 89 -4.03 12.34 -22.56
CA VAL A 89 -4.57 13.11 -21.41
C VAL A 89 -4.82 12.19 -20.21
N ILE A 90 -5.44 11.04 -20.44
CA ILE A 90 -5.71 10.05 -19.39
C ILE A 90 -4.38 9.50 -18.85
N GLY A 91 -3.43 9.19 -19.74
CA GLY A 91 -2.10 8.71 -19.36
C GLY A 91 -1.35 9.67 -18.44
N LEU A 92 -1.41 10.98 -18.71
CA LEU A 92 -0.81 12.03 -17.86
C LEU A 92 -1.49 12.15 -16.49
N ILE A 93 -2.82 12.08 -16.43
CA ILE A 93 -3.57 12.11 -15.16
C ILE A 93 -3.17 10.91 -14.30
N VAL A 94 -3.13 9.71 -14.90
CA VAL A 94 -2.73 8.48 -14.21
C VAL A 94 -1.26 8.54 -13.79
N LEU A 95 -0.38 9.15 -14.59
CA LEU A 95 1.02 9.35 -14.24
C LEU A 95 1.19 10.29 -13.03
N ALA A 96 0.41 11.37 -12.96
CA ALA A 96 0.39 12.25 -11.79
C ALA A 96 -0.09 11.51 -10.53
N MET A 97 -1.12 10.66 -10.65
CA MET A 97 -1.56 9.79 -9.57
C MET A 97 -0.46 8.81 -9.13
N PHE A 98 0.31 8.24 -10.06
CA PHE A 98 1.45 7.38 -9.75
C PHE A 98 2.49 8.09 -8.87
N PHE A 99 2.88 9.33 -9.21
CA PHE A 99 3.82 10.10 -8.39
C PHE A 99 3.26 10.40 -6.99
N TRP A 100 1.98 10.75 -6.92
CA TRP A 100 1.30 10.98 -5.65
C TRP A 100 1.29 9.71 -4.77
N PHE A 101 0.88 8.57 -5.32
CA PHE A 101 0.90 7.30 -4.60
C PHE A 101 2.30 6.89 -4.19
N THR A 102 3.30 7.07 -5.05
CA THR A 102 4.70 6.78 -4.73
C THR A 102 5.16 7.59 -3.51
N ALA A 103 4.83 8.88 -3.44
CA ALA A 103 5.15 9.72 -2.29
C ALA A 103 4.47 9.23 -1.00
N LEU A 104 3.20 8.79 -1.08
CA LEU A 104 2.50 8.19 0.05
C LEU A 104 3.12 6.85 0.46
N THR A 105 3.49 5.99 -0.48
CA THR A 105 4.15 4.70 -0.21
C THR A 105 5.49 4.89 0.48
N ILE A 106 6.29 5.86 0.05
CA ILE A 106 7.55 6.20 0.71
C ILE A 106 7.31 6.66 2.16
N LYS A 107 6.28 7.48 2.40
CA LYS A 107 5.90 7.90 3.76
C LYS A 107 5.48 6.69 4.62
N SER A 108 4.66 5.79 4.08
CA SER A 108 4.25 4.57 4.77
C SER A 108 5.43 3.66 5.10
N TRP A 109 6.34 3.48 4.14
CA TRP A 109 7.56 2.68 4.33
C TRP A 109 8.44 3.25 5.43
N LYS A 110 8.65 4.58 5.47
CA LYS A 110 9.39 5.23 6.56
C LYS A 110 8.74 5.03 7.93
N LYS A 111 7.41 5.12 8.02
CA LYS A 111 6.67 4.82 9.27
C LYS A 111 6.85 3.36 9.69
N TYR A 112 6.73 2.42 8.77
CA TYR A 112 6.96 1.00 9.02
C TYR A 112 8.39 0.74 9.52
N GLN A 113 9.40 1.30 8.86
CA GLN A 113 10.79 1.14 9.26
C GLN A 113 11.07 1.71 10.66
N ALA A 114 10.49 2.87 11.00
CA ALA A 114 10.58 3.43 12.34
C ALA A 114 9.94 2.51 13.41
N ASN A 115 8.80 1.88 13.09
CA ASN A 115 8.16 0.92 13.99
C ASN A 115 8.98 -0.37 14.16
N CYS A 116 9.62 -0.88 13.10
CA CYS A 116 10.55 -2.01 13.19
C CYS A 116 11.68 -1.70 14.17
N ASN A 117 12.36 -0.57 13.97
CA ASN A 117 13.49 -0.16 14.81
C ASN A 117 13.08 0.00 16.29
N ARG A 118 11.85 0.48 16.54
CA ARG A 118 11.31 0.63 17.91
C ARG A 118 11.09 -0.71 18.59
N ARG A 119 10.63 -1.72 17.85
CA ARG A 119 10.43 -3.08 18.38
C ARG A 119 11.77 -3.74 18.71
N THR A 120 12.74 -3.67 17.80
CA THR A 120 14.10 -4.17 18.05
C THR A 120 14.69 -3.55 19.32
N ALA A 121 14.60 -2.22 19.48
CA ALA A 121 15.10 -1.54 20.67
C ALA A 121 14.33 -1.86 21.97
N ALA A 122 13.11 -2.40 21.90
CA ALA A 122 12.35 -2.86 23.05
C ALA A 122 12.75 -4.29 23.43
N ASP A 123 12.86 -5.18 22.44
CA ASP A 123 13.30 -6.56 22.61
C ASP A 123 14.74 -6.62 23.20
N ASP A 124 15.64 -5.73 22.73
CA ASP A 124 17.01 -5.61 23.26
C ASP A 124 17.05 -5.21 24.75
N LYS A 125 16.06 -4.42 25.22
CA LYS A 125 15.96 -4.00 26.62
C LYS A 125 15.36 -5.08 27.51
N GLU A 126 14.39 -5.84 27.01
CA GLU A 126 13.82 -6.99 27.74
C GLU A 126 14.84 -8.12 27.89
N GLN A 127 15.72 -8.33 26.92
CA GLN A 127 16.79 -9.35 27.01
C GLN A 127 17.95 -8.97 27.95
N GLN A 128 18.07 -7.70 28.32
CA GLN A 128 19.12 -7.19 29.21
C GLN A 128 18.65 -6.98 30.67
N ALA A 129 17.35 -7.19 30.95
CA ALA A 129 16.74 -7.08 32.28
C ALA A 129 16.54 -8.47 32.91
#